data_AF-A0A2W4WK62-F1
#
_entry.id   AF-A0A2W4WK62-F1
#
_cell.length_a   1.000
_cell.length_b   1.000
_cell.length_c   1.000
_cell.angle_alpha   90.00
_cell.angle_beta   90.00
_cell.angle_gamma   90.00
#
_symmetry.space_group_name_H-M   'P 1'
#
loop_
_entity.id
_entity.type
_entity.pdbx_description
1 polymer ?
#
loop_
_entity_poly.entity_id
_entity_poly.type
_entity_poly.pdbx_seq_one_letter_code
_entity_poly.pdbx_strand_id
1 'polypeptide(L)'
;MALFRTQYLNLPRHSLVLCAALVESSMNLGMLCRTAEALRLEALVLSDLALARGRKFRQVAVATHQWQPMIECAVEQLPHWLVDRRRQGYTPIALDLQPQAMPLAEMHFPERTVLVLGRELTGVPPAVAAACDQAVVIPQYGVVQSLNVQAAAAMAIYAYICQWGMAPPPLK
;
A
#
# COMPACT_ATOMS: atom_id res chain seq x y z
N MET A 1 12.58 -8.98 -24.79
CA MET A 1 13.39 -10.10 -24.26
C MET A 1 12.98 -10.37 -22.82
N ALA A 2 12.36 -11.52 -22.55
CA ALA A 2 11.86 -11.85 -21.22
C ALA A 2 13.02 -11.99 -20.23
N LEU A 3 13.08 -11.13 -19.20
CA LEU A 3 13.81 -11.46 -17.98
C LEU A 3 13.38 -12.87 -17.58
N PHE A 4 14.32 -13.82 -17.54
CA PHE A 4 13.99 -15.17 -17.14
C PHE A 4 13.33 -15.13 -15.76
N ARG A 5 12.28 -15.95 -15.58
CA ARG A 5 11.46 -16.00 -14.36
C ARG A 5 12.29 -16.02 -13.06
N THR A 6 13.47 -16.62 -13.10
CA THR A 6 14.46 -16.69 -12.02
C THR A 6 15.12 -15.35 -11.70
N GLN A 7 15.48 -14.53 -12.69
CA GLN A 7 16.05 -13.19 -12.47
C GLN A 7 15.02 -12.24 -11.88
N TYR A 8 13.75 -12.39 -12.27
CA TYR A 8 12.64 -11.55 -11.78
C TYR A 8 12.42 -11.65 -10.27
N LEU A 9 12.59 -12.86 -9.70
CA LEU A 9 12.44 -13.08 -8.27
C LEU A 9 13.52 -12.37 -7.45
N ASN A 10 14.71 -12.19 -8.02
CA ASN A 10 15.86 -11.57 -7.37
C ASN A 10 15.95 -10.06 -7.59
N LEU A 11 15.03 -9.45 -8.35
CA LEU A 11 15.00 -8.00 -8.50
C LEU A 11 14.76 -7.33 -7.14
N PRO A 12 15.41 -6.19 -6.86
CA PRO A 12 15.21 -5.49 -5.61
C PRO A 12 13.75 -5.04 -5.46
N ARG A 13 13.35 -4.79 -4.21
CA ARG A 13 12.05 -4.25 -3.85
C ARG A 13 12.24 -2.98 -3.04
N HIS A 14 11.33 -2.03 -3.23
CA HIS A 14 11.28 -0.86 -2.37
C HIS A 14 10.87 -1.27 -0.95
N SER A 15 11.49 -0.67 0.07
CA SER A 15 11.15 -0.85 1.49
C SER A 15 9.81 -0.18 1.88
N LEU A 16 8.85 -0.22 0.96
CA LEU A 16 7.50 0.27 1.11
C LEU A 16 6.55 -0.93 1.23
N VAL A 17 5.90 -1.04 2.38
CA VAL A 17 4.84 -2.01 2.65
C VAL A 17 3.49 -1.31 2.49
N LEU A 18 2.63 -1.85 1.64
CA LEU A 18 1.28 -1.33 1.44
C LEU A 18 0.31 -2.09 2.35
N CYS A 19 -0.25 -1.42 3.35
CA CYS A 19 -1.17 -2.02 4.29
C CYS A 19 -2.62 -1.76 3.89
N ALA A 20 -3.27 -2.78 3.30
CA ALA A 20 -4.66 -2.74 2.85
C ALA A 20 -5.59 -3.60 3.73
N ALA A 21 -5.19 -3.91 4.97
CA ALA A 21 -5.98 -4.73 5.90
C ALA A 21 -7.37 -4.14 6.21
N LEU A 22 -7.54 -2.82 6.06
CA LEU A 22 -8.82 -2.14 6.24
C LEU A 22 -9.69 -2.09 4.96
N VAL A 23 -9.16 -2.48 3.81
CA VAL A 23 -9.87 -2.42 2.52
C VAL A 23 -10.72 -3.68 2.34
N GLU A 24 -12.02 -3.51 2.14
CA GLU A 24 -12.97 -4.63 2.08
C GLU A 24 -13.24 -5.10 0.65
N SER A 25 -13.19 -4.20 -0.32
CA SER A 25 -13.48 -4.51 -1.72
C SER A 25 -12.42 -5.43 -2.32
N SER A 26 -12.80 -6.67 -2.64
CA SER A 26 -11.88 -7.62 -3.29
C SER A 26 -11.34 -7.13 -4.64
N MET A 27 -12.09 -6.26 -5.34
CA MET A 27 -11.62 -5.65 -6.59
C MET A 27 -10.55 -4.59 -6.31
N ASN A 28 -10.75 -3.74 -5.30
CA ASN A 28 -9.73 -2.77 -4.88
C ASN A 28 -8.46 -3.52 -4.44
N LEU A 29 -8.58 -4.54 -3.61
CA LEU A 29 -7.45 -5.38 -3.17
C LEU A 29 -6.68 -6.00 -4.34
N GLY A 30 -7.37 -6.54 -5.35
CA GLY A 30 -6.70 -7.12 -6.51
C GLY A 30 -5.99 -6.09 -7.38
N MET A 31 -6.56 -4.88 -7.52
CA MET A 31 -5.90 -3.78 -8.23
C MET A 31 -4.71 -3.22 -7.45
N LEU A 32 -4.82 -3.11 -6.13
CA LEU A 32 -3.70 -2.74 -5.25
C LEU A 32 -2.56 -3.76 -5.34
N CYS A 33 -2.88 -5.07 -5.37
CA CYS A 33 -1.89 -6.13 -5.63
C CYS A 33 -1.16 -5.92 -6.95
N ARG A 34 -1.89 -5.59 -8.01
CA ARG A 34 -1.29 -5.31 -9.31
C ARG A 34 -0.36 -4.10 -9.27
N THR A 35 -0.77 -3.01 -8.64
CA THR A 35 0.06 -1.81 -8.47
C THR A 35 1.31 -2.11 -7.63
N ALA A 36 1.15 -2.83 -6.52
CA ALA A 36 2.25 -3.20 -5.63
C ALA A 36 3.30 -4.07 -6.34
N GLU A 37 2.86 -5.01 -7.16
CA GLU A 37 3.73 -5.88 -7.94
C GLU A 37 4.49 -5.13 -9.04
N ALA A 38 3.76 -4.33 -9.83
CA ALA A 38 4.33 -3.55 -10.92
C ALA A 38 5.40 -2.57 -10.46
N LEU A 39 5.24 -2.03 -9.24
CA LEU A 39 6.15 -1.09 -8.62
C LEU A 39 7.10 -1.75 -7.60
N ARG A 40 7.19 -3.09 -7.59
CA ARG A 40 8.13 -3.86 -6.74
C ARG A 40 8.11 -3.46 -5.26
N LEU A 41 6.92 -3.29 -4.68
CA LEU A 41 6.78 -3.05 -3.26
C LEU A 41 7.20 -4.28 -2.44
N GLU A 42 7.65 -4.04 -1.21
CA GLU A 42 8.10 -5.11 -0.31
C GLU A 42 7.00 -6.14 -0.07
N ALA A 43 5.83 -5.68 0.35
CA ALA A 43 4.69 -6.53 0.65
C ALA A 43 3.35 -5.79 0.55
N LEU A 44 2.28 -6.55 0.29
CA LEU A 44 0.89 -6.14 0.45
C LEU A 44 0.29 -6.81 1.70
N VAL A 45 -0.23 -6.04 2.64
CA VAL A 45 -0.91 -6.59 3.82
C VAL A 45 -2.41 -6.67 3.59
N LEU A 46 -2.99 -7.84 3.87
CA LEU A 46 -4.42 -8.12 3.80
C LEU A 46 -4.94 -8.51 5.19
N SER A 47 -6.23 -8.31 5.45
CA SER A 47 -6.87 -8.76 6.69
C SER A 47 -6.96 -10.28 6.77
N ASP A 48 -7.15 -10.93 5.62
CA ASP A 48 -7.21 -12.38 5.45
C ASP A 48 -6.63 -12.74 4.07
N LEU A 49 -5.63 -13.62 4.01
CA LEU A 49 -5.02 -14.06 2.76
C LEU A 49 -5.98 -14.90 1.89
N ALA A 50 -7.05 -15.45 2.46
CA ALA A 50 -8.10 -16.10 1.68
C ALA A 50 -8.77 -15.16 0.67
N LEU A 51 -8.78 -13.84 0.92
CA LEU A 51 -9.28 -12.83 -0.02
C LEU A 51 -8.54 -12.87 -1.37
N ALA A 52 -7.23 -13.16 -1.35
CA ALA A 52 -6.42 -13.29 -2.57
C ALA A 52 -6.77 -14.54 -3.41
N ARG A 53 -7.53 -15.49 -2.84
CA ARG A 53 -8.04 -16.67 -3.54
C ARG A 53 -9.37 -16.41 -4.25
N GLY A 54 -10.04 -15.31 -3.92
CA GLY A 54 -11.34 -14.94 -4.49
C GLY A 54 -11.30 -14.64 -5.99
N ARG A 55 -12.37 -15.02 -6.71
CA ARG A 55 -12.48 -14.81 -8.17
C ARG A 55 -12.35 -13.34 -8.56
N LYS A 56 -13.04 -12.44 -7.85
CA LYS A 56 -13.02 -10.99 -8.12
C LYS A 56 -11.62 -10.39 -7.98
N PHE A 57 -10.90 -10.78 -6.93
CA PHE A 57 -9.51 -10.36 -6.71
C PHE A 57 -8.61 -10.84 -7.86
N ARG A 58 -8.66 -12.13 -8.20
CA ARG A 58 -7.79 -12.71 -9.24
C ARG A 58 -8.05 -12.15 -10.63
N GLN A 59 -9.31 -11.83 -10.94
CA GLN A 59 -9.71 -11.23 -12.22
C GLN A 59 -8.97 -9.93 -12.49
N VAL A 60 -8.83 -9.07 -11.48
CA VAL A 60 -8.20 -7.74 -11.64
C VAL A 60 -6.72 -7.72 -11.29
N ALA A 61 -6.25 -8.68 -10.49
CA ALA A 61 -4.84 -8.86 -10.19
C ALA A 61 -4.03 -9.40 -11.40
N VAL A 62 -4.67 -10.06 -12.36
CA VAL A 62 -4.02 -10.56 -13.60
C VAL A 62 -2.73 -11.36 -13.31
N ALA A 63 -2.85 -12.37 -12.43
CA ALA A 63 -1.75 -13.24 -11.98
C ALA A 63 -0.62 -12.58 -11.16
N THR A 64 -0.63 -11.26 -10.90
CA THR A 64 0.38 -10.57 -10.06
C THR A 64 0.48 -11.13 -8.63
N HIS A 65 -0.63 -11.66 -8.12
CA HIS A 65 -0.70 -12.33 -6.81
C HIS A 65 0.20 -13.58 -6.66
N GLN A 66 0.74 -14.10 -7.76
CA GLN A 66 1.74 -15.18 -7.72
C GLN A 66 3.15 -14.67 -7.40
N TRP A 67 3.37 -13.35 -7.45
CA TRP A 67 4.69 -12.74 -7.40
C TRP A 67 4.82 -11.65 -6.33
N GLN A 68 3.71 -11.01 -5.98
CA GLN A 68 3.70 -10.02 -4.91
C GLN A 68 3.65 -10.72 -3.55
N PRO A 69 4.64 -10.48 -2.66
CA PRO A 69 4.58 -10.97 -1.29
C PRO A 69 3.35 -10.39 -0.59
N MET A 70 2.63 -11.26 0.11
CA MET A 70 1.46 -10.88 0.89
C MET A 70 1.64 -11.30 2.35
N ILE A 71 1.16 -10.45 3.24
CA ILE A 71 1.19 -10.65 4.70
C ILE A 71 -0.25 -10.61 5.20
N GLU A 72 -0.59 -11.53 6.10
CA GLU A 72 -1.86 -11.46 6.82
C GLU A 72 -1.72 -10.62 8.08
N CYS A 73 -2.68 -9.73 8.33
CA CYS A 73 -2.82 -9.03 9.59
C CYS A 73 -4.30 -8.71 9.82
N ALA A 74 -4.93 -9.45 10.73
CA ALA A 74 -6.31 -9.20 11.12
C ALA A 74 -6.48 -7.76 11.64
N VAL A 75 -7.63 -7.14 11.37
CA VAL A 75 -7.87 -5.72 11.68
C VAL A 75 -7.68 -5.42 13.15
N GLU A 76 -8.06 -6.35 14.03
CA GLU A 76 -7.96 -6.25 15.49
C GLU A 76 -6.50 -6.25 15.97
N GLN A 77 -5.60 -6.87 15.20
CA GLN A 77 -4.17 -6.96 15.50
C GLN A 77 -3.37 -5.81 14.89
N LEU A 78 -3.97 -5.06 13.95
CA LEU A 78 -3.29 -4.04 13.16
C LEU A 78 -2.57 -2.99 14.01
N PRO A 79 -3.16 -2.40 15.09
CA PRO A 79 -2.44 -1.44 15.92
C PRO A 79 -1.14 -2.01 16.51
N HIS A 80 -1.18 -3.24 17.04
CA HIS A 80 0.01 -3.91 17.60
C HIS A 80 1.03 -4.22 16.50
N TRP A 81 0.57 -4.71 15.36
CA TRP A 81 1.43 -5.01 14.22
C TRP A 81 2.19 -3.76 13.72
N LEU A 82 1.54 -2.59 13.68
CA LEU A 82 2.19 -1.33 13.31
C LEU A 82 3.26 -0.90 14.34
N VAL A 83 3.01 -1.10 15.64
CA VAL A 83 4.00 -0.86 16.70
C VAL A 83 5.22 -1.76 16.52
N ASP A 84 5.03 -3.03 16.17
CA ASP A 84 6.13 -3.95 15.92
C ASP A 84 6.91 -3.60 14.65
N ARG A 85 6.23 -3.11 13.60
CA ARG A 85 6.90 -2.56 12.40
C ARG A 85 7.74 -1.32 12.72
N ARG A 86 7.24 -0.44 13.60
CA ARG A 86 8.01 0.69 14.12
C ARG A 86 9.30 0.24 14.79
N ARG A 87 9.23 -0.79 15.65
CA ARG A 87 10.42 -1.38 16.31
C ARG A 87 11.43 -1.98 15.32
N GLN A 88 10.97 -2.36 14.13
CA GLN A 88 11.81 -2.86 13.02
C GLN A 88 12.31 -1.75 12.08
N GLY A 89 12.14 -0.48 12.48
CA GLY A 89 12.63 0.68 11.75
C GLY A 89 11.74 1.12 10.57
N TYR A 90 10.50 0.66 10.48
CA TYR A 90 9.52 1.25 9.55
C TYR A 90 8.82 2.45 10.19
N THR A 91 8.36 3.37 9.36
CA THR A 91 7.45 4.46 9.76
C THR A 91 6.05 4.18 9.23
N PRO A 92 5.08 3.82 10.08
CA PRO A 92 3.67 3.76 9.70
C PRO A 92 3.09 5.14 9.37
N ILE A 93 2.54 5.26 8.17
CA ILE A 93 1.92 6.50 7.64
C ILE A 93 0.51 6.18 7.16
N ALA A 94 -0.49 6.84 7.74
CA ALA A 94 -1.88 6.72 7.28
C ALA A 94 -2.11 7.55 6.00
N LEU A 95 -2.67 6.95 4.96
CA LEU A 95 -3.22 7.68 3.81
C LEU A 95 -4.73 7.87 4.05
N ASP A 96 -5.11 9.05 4.54
CA ASP A 96 -6.48 9.31 4.97
C ASP A 96 -6.81 10.82 4.98
N LEU A 97 -8.10 11.15 4.94
CA LEU A 97 -8.61 12.53 5.01
C LEU A 97 -8.72 12.98 6.48
N GLN A 98 -7.58 13.15 7.16
CA GLN A 98 -7.52 13.63 8.54
C GLN A 98 -7.15 15.12 8.61
N PRO A 99 -7.71 15.91 9.55
CA PRO A 99 -7.43 17.36 9.64
C PRO A 99 -5.95 17.71 9.78
N GLN A 100 -5.19 16.87 10.47
CA GLN A 100 -3.76 17.02 10.72
C GLN A 100 -2.86 16.31 9.69
N ALA A 101 -3.44 15.77 8.61
CA ALA A 101 -2.68 15.08 7.59
C ALA A 101 -1.87 16.06 6.74
N MET A 102 -0.62 15.70 6.47
CA MET A 102 0.28 16.47 5.60
C MET A 102 -0.14 16.32 4.13
N PRO A 103 -0.16 17.38 3.32
CA PRO A 103 -0.37 17.26 1.89
C PRO A 103 0.67 16.32 1.24
N LEU A 104 0.23 15.41 0.37
CA LEU A 104 1.13 14.43 -0.28
C LEU A 104 2.30 15.09 -1.01
N ALA A 105 2.09 16.27 -1.58
CA ALA A 105 3.13 17.02 -2.28
C ALA A 105 4.25 17.53 -1.35
N GLU A 106 3.97 17.68 -0.05
CA GLU A 106 4.91 18.15 0.97
C GLU A 106 5.52 16.98 1.77
N MET A 107 4.97 15.77 1.61
CA MET A 107 5.40 14.59 2.34
C MET A 107 6.82 14.17 1.95
N HIS A 108 7.74 14.18 2.92
CA HIS A 108 9.02 13.51 2.79
C HIS A 108 8.92 12.10 3.39
N PHE A 109 8.84 11.09 2.52
CA PHE A 109 8.67 9.71 2.96
C PHE A 109 9.98 9.17 3.55
N PRO A 110 9.94 8.53 4.71
CA PRO A 110 11.03 7.66 5.15
C PRO A 110 11.20 6.49 4.18
N GLU A 111 12.44 6.07 3.91
CA GLU A 111 12.69 4.94 2.99
C GLU A 111 12.00 3.66 3.46
N ARG A 112 11.95 3.39 4.76
CA ARG A 112 11.20 2.26 5.32
C ARG A 112 9.82 2.72 5.74
N THR A 113 8.83 2.58 4.86
CA THR A 113 7.47 3.06 5.09
C THR A 113 6.46 1.91 5.14
N VAL A 114 5.51 1.98 6.09
CA VAL A 114 4.25 1.23 6.00
C VAL A 114 3.16 2.24 5.64
N LEU A 115 2.63 2.18 4.42
CA LEU A 115 1.53 3.02 3.99
C LEU A 115 0.20 2.35 4.31
N VAL A 116 -0.53 2.86 5.30
CA VAL A 116 -1.80 2.31 5.81
C VAL A 116 -2.96 2.95 5.07
N LEU A 117 -3.73 2.15 4.34
CA LEU A 117 -4.92 2.61 3.62
C LEU A 117 -6.15 2.57 4.52
N GLY A 118 -6.96 3.63 4.49
CA GLY A 118 -8.24 3.67 5.17
C GLY A 118 -9.34 2.83 4.51
N ARG A 119 -10.43 2.64 5.26
CA ARG A 119 -11.70 2.11 4.77
C ARG A 119 -12.33 3.10 3.80
N GLU A 120 -13.01 2.63 2.75
CA GLU A 120 -13.58 3.49 1.70
C GLU A 120 -14.57 4.56 2.23
N LEU A 121 -15.29 4.25 3.31
CA LEU A 121 -16.32 5.15 3.88
C LEU A 121 -15.92 5.79 5.20
N THR A 122 -15.14 5.08 6.01
CA THR A 122 -14.87 5.47 7.41
C THR A 122 -13.41 5.80 7.67
N GLY A 123 -12.56 5.76 6.64
CA GLY A 123 -11.14 6.09 6.77
C GLY A 123 -10.39 5.14 7.69
N VAL A 124 -9.36 5.65 8.34
CA VAL A 124 -8.54 4.90 9.29
C VAL A 124 -9.16 4.98 10.70
N PRO A 125 -9.49 3.85 11.35
CA PRO A 125 -10.04 3.86 12.70
C PRO A 125 -9.11 4.54 13.71
N PRO A 126 -9.63 5.21 14.77
CA PRO A 126 -8.80 5.95 15.73
C PRO A 126 -7.67 5.13 16.36
N ALA A 127 -7.89 3.86 16.69
CA ALA A 127 -6.88 2.99 17.27
C ALA A 127 -5.72 2.70 16.30
N VAL A 128 -6.01 2.62 14.99
CA VAL A 128 -5.00 2.43 13.94
C VAL A 128 -4.29 3.75 13.66
N ALA A 129 -5.03 4.87 13.60
CA ALA A 129 -4.45 6.20 13.42
C ALA A 129 -3.47 6.57 14.55
N ALA A 130 -3.81 6.23 15.80
CA ALA A 130 -2.92 6.43 16.95
C ALA A 130 -1.66 5.54 16.91
N ALA A 131 -1.67 4.45 16.15
CA ALA A 131 -0.51 3.61 15.91
C ALA A 131 0.33 4.08 14.72
N CYS A 132 -0.17 5.02 13.91
CA CYS A 132 0.61 5.67 12.85
C CYS A 132 1.47 6.82 13.40
N ASP A 133 2.64 7.03 12.80
CA ASP A 133 3.53 8.14 13.17
C ASP A 133 3.09 9.44 12.51
N GLN A 134 2.52 9.34 11.30
CA GLN A 134 2.06 10.48 10.51
C GLN A 134 0.82 10.12 9.70
N ALA A 135 0.12 11.13 9.21
CA ALA A 135 -0.94 10.99 8.22
C ALA A 135 -0.61 11.85 7.01
N VAL A 136 -0.92 11.35 5.82
CA VAL A 136 -0.77 12.02 4.54
C VAL A 136 -2.11 12.06 3.83
N VAL A 137 -2.40 13.19 3.19
CA VAL A 137 -3.65 13.42 2.46
C VAL A 137 -3.35 13.86 1.04
N ILE A 138 -4.19 13.45 0.09
CA ILE A 138 -4.17 13.98 -1.27
C ILE A 138 -5.15 15.15 -1.31
N PRO A 139 -4.70 16.40 -1.49
CA PRO A 139 -5.60 17.55 -1.60
C PRO A 139 -6.58 17.35 -2.76
N GLN A 140 -7.86 17.63 -2.52
CA GLN A 140 -8.92 17.54 -3.50
C GLN A 140 -9.49 18.93 -3.79
N TYR A 141 -9.66 19.25 -5.07
CA TYR A 141 -10.09 20.58 -5.54
C TYR A 141 -11.48 20.55 -6.20
N GLY A 142 -12.17 19.41 -6.13
CA GLY A 142 -13.50 19.21 -6.71
C GLY A 142 -14.57 18.96 -5.65
N VAL A 143 -15.77 18.60 -6.12
CA VAL A 143 -16.95 18.34 -5.28
C VAL A 143 -17.03 16.93 -4.69
N VAL A 144 -16.18 16.02 -5.16
CA VAL A 144 -16.12 14.64 -4.65
C VAL A 144 -15.53 14.62 -3.25
N GLN A 145 -16.07 13.75 -2.39
CA GLN A 145 -15.63 13.65 -0.99
C GLN A 145 -14.27 12.95 -0.87
N SER A 146 -14.03 11.92 -1.68
CA SER A 146 -12.81 11.13 -1.65
C SER A 146 -12.48 10.51 -3.00
N LEU A 147 -11.20 10.20 -3.18
CA LEU A 147 -10.73 9.36 -4.28
C LEU A 147 -11.00 7.89 -3.97
N ASN A 148 -11.11 7.07 -5.03
CA ASN A 148 -11.05 5.62 -4.86
C ASN A 148 -9.72 5.23 -4.19
N VAL A 149 -9.76 4.31 -3.23
CA VAL A 149 -8.59 3.90 -2.43
C VAL A 149 -7.42 3.40 -3.28
N GLN A 150 -7.68 2.75 -4.42
CA GLN A 150 -6.63 2.32 -5.33
C GLN A 150 -5.96 3.50 -6.03
N ALA A 151 -6.73 4.50 -6.46
CA ALA A 151 -6.19 5.69 -7.10
C ALA A 151 -5.34 6.49 -6.11
N ALA A 152 -5.85 6.67 -4.88
CA ALA A 152 -5.14 7.33 -3.80
C ALA A 152 -3.81 6.62 -3.48
N ALA A 153 -3.85 5.29 -3.33
CA ALA A 153 -2.66 4.49 -3.08
C ALA A 153 -1.65 4.61 -4.23
N ALA A 154 -2.09 4.53 -5.49
CA ALA A 154 -1.20 4.66 -6.64
C ALA A 154 -0.46 6.01 -6.67
N MET A 155 -1.15 7.10 -6.36
CA MET A 155 -0.54 8.44 -6.26
C MET A 155 0.49 8.51 -5.13
N ALA A 156 0.14 8.01 -3.94
CA ALA A 156 1.05 8.02 -2.79
C ALA A 156 2.28 7.13 -3.01
N ILE A 157 2.10 5.95 -3.60
CA ILE A 157 3.20 5.05 -3.96
C ILE A 157 4.11 5.72 -4.99
N TYR A 158 3.55 6.35 -6.02
CA TYR A 158 4.35 7.05 -7.03
C TYR A 158 5.15 8.20 -6.42
N ALA A 159 4.54 8.99 -5.52
CA ALA A 159 5.24 10.05 -4.79
C ALA A 159 6.42 9.51 -3.95
N TYR A 160 6.23 8.37 -3.26
CA TYR A 160 7.31 7.67 -2.57
C TYR A 160 8.43 7.25 -3.56
N ILE A 161 8.07 6.69 -4.72
CA ILE A 161 9.05 6.23 -5.72
C ILE A 161 9.82 7.38 -6.35
N CYS A 162 9.24 8.57 -6.49
CA CYS A 162 9.98 9.76 -6.91
C CYS A 162 11.12 10.12 -5.94
N GLN A 163 11.02 9.71 -4.67
CA GLN A 163 12.03 9.97 -3.64
C GLN A 163 13.04 8.81 -3.50
N TRP A 164 12.57 7.56 -3.63
CA TRP A 164 13.36 6.34 -3.37
C TRP A 164 13.48 5.39 -4.58
N GLY A 165 13.28 5.92 -5.78
CA GLY A 165 13.25 5.19 -7.03
C GLY A 165 14.51 4.36 -7.25
N MET A 166 14.33 3.11 -7.69
CA MET A 166 15.42 2.25 -8.15
C MET A 166 15.56 2.42 -9.66
N ALA A 167 16.75 2.17 -10.21
CA ALA A 167 16.93 2.17 -11.66
C ALA A 167 15.91 1.21 -12.30
N PRO A 168 15.03 1.69 -13.20
CA PRO A 168 14.03 0.83 -13.79
C PRO A 168 14.72 -0.26 -14.60
N PRO A 169 14.21 -1.51 -14.57
CA PRO A 169 14.70 -2.51 -15.51
C PRO A 169 14.45 -2.00 -16.95
N PRO A 170 15.30 -2.38 -17.93
CA PRO A 170 15.10 -1.96 -19.31
C PRO A 170 13.66 -2.26 -19.75
N LEU A 171 13.00 -1.22 -20.30
CA LEU A 171 11.62 -1.31 -20.77
C LEU A 171 11.53 -2.44 -21.81
N LYS A 172 10.48 -3.26 -21.68
CA LYS A 172 10.26 -4.43 -22.55
C LYS A 172 9.89 -4.02 -23.96
#